data_AF-A0A699ZCY4-F1
#
_entry.id   AF-A0A699ZCY4-F1
#
_cell.length_a   1.000
_cell.length_b   1.000
_cell.length_c   1.000
_cell.angle_alpha   90.00
_cell.angle_beta   90.00
_cell.angle_gamma   90.00
#
_symmetry.space_group_name_H-M   'P 1'
#
loop_
_entity.id
_entity.type
_entity.pdbx_description
1 polymer ?
#
loop_
_entity_poly.entity_id
_entity_poly.type
_entity_poly.pdbx_seq_one_letter_code
_entity_poly.pdbx_strand_id
1 'polypeptide(L)'
;MVAIEANRLTQYWAQAPDSEEAGNTLAAAFHLPDYKTDARNAIRLDYFAYALQFAKDVGIGPARTASLLEVAQAILDATAAGATYADVEATFKSMMLQRTSSKPGADSSLFSPDQVSHAARFFARTFFRHHRLYAHVFSADQELTECSASLMVETAVVPSFEEAMPEAEWQASIKGELLAVETAAQQAAQAQAAAAEAALQASEAAQAAEAARLRKEQLAKKPATLEEAIEHLVGARLESEKAALSAEYRDKEVRR
;
A
#
# COMPACT_ATOMS: atom_id res chain seq x y z
N MET A 1 26.89 14.54 23.08
CA MET A 1 26.13 15.35 22.12
C MET A 1 26.38 14.77 20.74
N VAL A 2 25.35 14.18 20.14
CA VAL A 2 25.45 13.63 18.78
C VAL A 2 25.21 14.80 17.82
N ALA A 3 26.28 15.30 17.21
CA ALA A 3 26.15 16.30 16.15
C ALA A 3 25.52 15.59 14.96
N ILE A 4 24.25 15.87 14.68
CA ILE A 4 23.58 15.33 13.49
C ILE A 4 24.25 15.98 12.28
N GLU A 5 24.94 15.19 11.48
CA GLU A 5 25.55 15.65 10.25
C GLU A 5 24.45 16.18 9.32
N ALA A 6 24.61 17.41 8.81
CA ALA A 6 23.71 18.04 7.85
C ALA A 6 23.41 17.15 6.62
N ASN A 7 24.35 16.26 6.28
CA ASN A 7 24.22 15.29 5.21
C ASN A 7 23.12 14.24 5.48
N ARG A 8 23.01 13.76 6.73
CA ARG A 8 21.98 12.77 7.14
C ARG A 8 20.57 13.37 7.17
N LEU A 9 20.46 14.66 7.51
CA LEU A 9 19.19 15.40 7.42
C LEU A 9 18.70 15.53 5.99
N THR A 10 19.64 15.74 5.05
CA THR A 10 19.35 15.83 3.63
C THR A 10 18.89 14.47 3.08
N GLN A 11 19.51 13.38 3.52
CA GLN A 11 19.08 12.02 3.20
C GLN A 11 17.68 11.70 3.75
N TYR A 12 17.39 12.08 4.99
CA TYR A 12 16.06 11.92 5.59
C TYR A 12 14.97 12.64 4.77
N TRP A 13 15.23 13.87 4.33
CA TRP A 13 14.26 14.60 3.50
C TRP A 13 14.11 14.04 2.09
N ALA A 14 15.14 13.39 1.55
CA ALA A 14 15.06 12.68 0.26
C ALA A 14 14.26 11.38 0.37
N GLN A 15 14.34 10.69 1.53
CA GLN A 15 13.64 9.45 1.84
C GLN A 15 12.25 9.67 2.46
N ALA A 16 11.80 10.92 2.61
CA ALA A 16 10.48 11.26 3.13
C ALA A 16 9.25 10.57 2.49
N PRO A 17 9.26 10.07 1.23
CA PRO A 17 8.15 9.28 0.70
C PRO A 17 8.06 7.86 1.30
N ASP A 18 9.15 7.31 1.83
CA ASP A 18 9.18 6.00 2.46
C ASP A 18 9.31 6.15 3.99
N SER A 19 8.18 6.07 4.68
CA SER A 19 8.06 6.37 6.11
C SER A 19 8.89 5.44 6.99
N GLU A 20 9.16 4.20 6.56
CA GLU A 20 9.95 3.25 7.36
C GLU A 20 11.45 3.48 7.21
N GLU A 21 11.94 3.72 5.99
CA GLU A 21 13.36 4.00 5.74
C GLU A 21 13.80 5.33 6.38
N ALA A 22 12.93 6.35 6.32
CA ALA A 22 13.14 7.62 7.01
C ALA A 22 13.20 7.45 8.54
N GLY A 23 12.36 6.58 9.11
CA GLY A 23 12.40 6.23 10.53
C GLY A 23 13.69 5.52 10.93
N ASN A 24 14.15 4.56 10.13
CA ASN A 24 15.40 3.82 10.36
C ASN A 24 16.64 4.71 10.31
N THR A 25 16.73 5.62 9.34
CA THR A 25 17.86 6.55 9.23
C THR A 25 17.91 7.53 10.39
N LEU A 26 16.75 8.01 10.85
CA LEU A 26 16.65 8.88 12.02
C LEU A 26 16.99 8.13 13.31
N ALA A 27 16.50 6.89 13.48
CA ALA A 27 16.83 6.05 14.63
C ALA A 27 18.33 5.73 14.70
N ALA A 28 18.96 5.46 13.56
CA ALA A 28 20.41 5.28 13.47
C ALA A 28 21.19 6.57 13.81
N ALA A 29 20.66 7.75 13.47
CA ALA A 29 21.27 9.02 13.80
C ALA A 29 21.21 9.35 15.30
N PHE A 30 20.13 8.94 16.00
CA PHE A 30 19.96 9.17 17.43
C PHE A 30 20.40 7.99 18.32
N HIS A 31 20.98 6.94 17.75
CA HIS A 31 21.35 5.71 18.44
C HIS A 31 20.18 5.08 19.22
N LEU A 32 19.03 4.93 18.55
CA LEU A 32 17.82 4.30 19.09
C LEU A 32 17.65 2.90 18.45
N PRO A 33 18.39 1.86 18.88
CA PRO A 33 18.40 0.54 18.22
C PRO A 33 17.05 -0.19 18.31
N ASP A 34 16.27 0.07 19.37
CA ASP A 34 15.08 -0.71 19.72
C ASP A 34 13.78 0.10 19.58
N TYR A 35 13.70 1.02 18.61
CA TYR A 35 12.51 1.89 18.48
C TYR A 35 11.23 1.13 18.11
N LYS A 36 11.33 -0.09 17.55
CA LYS A 36 10.16 -0.92 17.20
C LYS A 36 9.60 -1.72 18.39
N THR A 37 10.42 -1.99 19.40
CA THR A 37 10.09 -2.82 20.55
C THR A 37 9.89 -1.99 21.82
N ASP A 38 10.63 -0.89 21.97
CA ASP A 38 10.51 0.04 23.10
C ASP A 38 9.67 1.26 22.72
N ALA A 39 8.49 1.38 23.35
CA ALA A 39 7.59 2.50 23.19
C ALA A 39 8.22 3.86 23.58
N ARG A 40 9.16 3.89 24.53
CA ARG A 40 9.85 5.14 24.90
C ARG A 40 10.74 5.64 23.77
N ASN A 41 11.45 4.74 23.11
CA ASN A 41 12.29 5.07 21.96
C ASN A 41 11.45 5.43 20.74
N ALA A 42 10.30 4.78 20.53
CA ALA A 42 9.33 5.18 19.50
C ALA A 42 8.84 6.63 19.70
N ILE A 43 8.44 6.98 20.93
CA ILE A 43 7.99 8.34 21.27
C ILE A 43 9.10 9.38 21.04
N ARG A 44 10.35 9.06 21.38
CA ARG A 44 11.51 9.92 21.09
C ARG A 44 11.68 10.16 19.59
N LEU A 45 11.57 9.10 18.80
CA LEU A 45 11.70 9.17 17.34
C LEU A 45 10.60 10.06 16.73
N ASP A 46 9.35 9.85 17.12
CA ASP A 46 8.20 10.65 16.67
C ASP A 46 8.36 12.13 17.03
N TYR A 47 8.85 12.40 18.24
CA TYR A 47 9.13 13.76 18.69
C TYR A 47 10.18 14.46 17.80
N PHE A 48 11.27 13.78 17.45
CA PHE A 48 12.27 14.33 16.55
C PHE A 48 11.77 14.46 15.11
N ALA A 49 10.97 13.52 14.62
CA ALA A 49 10.33 13.60 13.31
C ALA A 49 9.40 14.82 13.20
N TYR A 50 8.61 15.10 14.23
CA TYR A 50 7.78 16.31 14.30
C TYR A 50 8.59 17.60 14.34
N ALA A 51 9.71 17.63 15.07
CA ALA A 51 10.60 18.79 15.10
C ALA A 51 11.28 19.03 13.74
N LEU A 52 11.61 17.96 13.01
CA LEU A 52 12.12 18.02 11.64
C LEU A 52 11.09 18.55 10.64
N GLN A 53 9.85 18.09 10.75
CA GLN A 53 8.77 18.58 9.91
C GLN A 53 8.53 20.08 10.14
N PHE A 54 8.52 20.53 11.39
CA PHE A 54 8.43 21.95 11.72
C PHE A 54 9.58 22.76 11.11
N ALA A 55 10.82 22.26 11.19
CA ALA A 55 11.96 22.94 10.60
C ALA A 55 11.84 23.08 9.07
N LYS A 56 11.28 22.06 8.40
CA LYS A 56 10.97 22.09 6.97
C LYS A 56 9.87 23.11 6.64
N ASP A 57 8.80 23.14 7.42
CA ASP A 57 7.66 24.06 7.20
C ASP A 57 8.05 25.54 7.36
N VAL A 58 8.95 25.84 8.30
CA VAL A 58 9.49 27.19 8.51
C VAL A 58 10.63 27.53 7.52
N GLY A 59 11.12 26.56 6.75
CA GLY A 59 12.22 26.75 5.80
C GLY A 59 13.57 26.98 6.48
N ILE A 60 13.80 26.35 7.63
CA ILE A 60 15.06 26.45 8.39
C ILE A 60 16.15 25.62 7.70
N GLY A 61 17.32 26.21 7.47
CA GLY A 61 18.47 25.52 6.88
C GLY A 61 19.00 24.39 7.77
N PRO A 62 19.71 23.39 7.18
CA PRO A 62 20.07 22.15 7.87
C PRO A 62 20.94 22.34 9.13
N ALA A 63 21.87 23.31 9.13
CA ALA A 63 22.71 23.61 10.28
C ALA A 63 21.91 24.16 11.49
N ARG A 64 20.87 24.95 11.22
CA ARG A 64 19.95 25.47 12.24
C ARG A 64 18.97 24.41 12.70
N THR A 65 18.53 23.54 11.80
CA THR A 65 17.70 22.37 12.14
C THR A 65 18.43 21.43 13.10
N ALA A 66 19.71 21.14 12.86
CA ALA A 66 20.53 20.36 13.79
C ALA A 66 20.59 21.02 15.17
N SER A 67 20.79 22.35 15.22
CA SER A 67 20.78 23.11 16.49
C SER A 67 19.43 23.09 17.20
N LEU A 68 18.32 23.10 16.44
CA LEU A 68 16.98 23.01 17.00
C LEU A 68 16.74 21.63 17.64
N LEU A 69 17.20 20.57 16.97
CA LEU A 69 17.11 19.20 17.47
C LEU A 69 17.98 18.99 18.71
N GLU A 70 19.16 19.60 18.79
CA GLU A 70 19.98 19.58 20.01
C GLU A 70 19.23 20.21 21.20
N VAL A 71 18.52 21.32 20.97
CA VAL A 71 17.69 21.95 22.02
C VAL A 71 16.52 21.02 22.39
N ALA A 72 15.85 20.43 21.40
CA ALA A 72 14.74 19.50 21.61
C ALA A 72 15.18 18.25 22.39
N GLN A 73 16.36 17.73 22.09
CA GLN A 73 16.96 16.60 22.81
C GLN A 73 17.29 17.00 24.25
N ALA A 74 17.94 18.14 24.48
CA ALA A 74 18.32 18.59 25.81
C ALA A 74 17.12 18.76 26.76
N ILE A 75 16.01 19.32 26.27
CA ILE A 75 14.79 19.47 27.09
C ILE A 75 14.11 18.14 27.38
N LEU A 76 14.13 17.20 26.43
CA LEU A 76 13.59 15.86 26.61
C LEU A 76 14.42 15.05 27.62
N ASP A 77 15.74 15.11 27.51
CA ASP A 77 16.67 14.45 28.42
C ASP A 77 16.57 15.03 29.84
N ALA A 78 16.44 16.36 29.98
CA ALA A 78 16.20 17.00 31.28
C ALA A 78 14.87 16.54 31.91
N THR A 79 13.82 16.40 31.11
CA THR A 79 12.53 15.91 31.58
C THR A 79 12.59 14.43 31.98
N ALA A 80 13.31 13.61 31.21
CA ALA A 80 13.55 12.21 31.53
C ALA A 80 14.37 12.03 32.81
N ALA A 81 15.29 12.96 33.11
CA ALA A 81 16.04 12.99 34.37
C ALA A 81 15.20 13.45 35.58
N GLY A 82 13.93 13.81 35.39
CA GLY A 82 13.02 14.22 36.46
C GLY A 82 13.07 15.71 36.80
N ALA A 83 13.60 16.56 35.91
CA ALA A 83 13.59 18.01 36.11
C ALA A 83 12.17 18.58 36.17
N THR A 84 11.99 19.67 36.94
CA THR A 84 10.68 20.32 37.01
C THR A 84 10.41 21.14 35.75
N TYR A 85 9.13 21.46 35.51
CA TYR A 85 8.73 22.30 34.37
C TYR A 85 9.51 23.62 34.31
N ALA A 86 9.73 24.26 35.46
CA ALA A 86 10.43 25.55 35.55
C ALA A 86 11.90 25.42 35.16
N ASP A 87 12.55 24.31 35.55
CA ASP A 87 13.95 24.05 35.21
C ASP A 87 14.10 23.81 33.71
N VAL A 88 13.22 22.98 33.13
CA VAL A 88 13.24 22.69 31.69
C VAL A 88 12.96 23.94 30.87
N GLU A 89 12.04 24.80 31.30
CA GLU A 89 11.77 26.09 30.67
C GLU A 89 12.99 27.02 30.75
N ALA A 90 13.68 27.06 31.89
CA ALA A 90 14.89 27.86 32.07
C ALA A 90 16.03 27.36 31.16
N THR A 91 16.22 26.04 31.05
CA THR A 91 17.20 25.44 30.13
C THR A 91 16.88 25.80 28.69
N PHE A 92 15.62 25.66 28.27
CA PHE A 92 15.19 26.04 26.92
C PHE A 92 15.49 27.51 26.62
N LYS A 93 15.09 28.43 27.51
CA LYS A 93 15.36 29.87 27.35
C LYS A 93 16.85 30.16 27.25
N SER A 94 17.66 29.56 28.13
CA SER A 94 19.11 29.74 28.13
C SER A 94 19.75 29.28 26.81
N MET A 95 19.40 28.07 26.34
CA MET A 95 19.96 27.54 25.09
C MET A 95 19.50 28.32 23.86
N MET A 96 18.24 28.76 23.82
CA MET A 96 17.75 29.60 22.72
C MET A 96 18.42 30.96 22.70
N LEU A 97 18.60 31.60 23.87
CA LEU A 97 19.29 32.89 23.96
C LEU A 97 20.75 32.81 23.51
N GLN A 98 21.47 31.75 23.90
CA GLN A 98 22.85 31.50 23.46
C GLN A 98 22.96 31.32 21.93
N ARG A 99 21.90 30.81 21.30
CA ARG A 99 21.86 30.53 19.86
C ARG A 99 21.16 31.62 19.05
N THR A 100 20.83 32.77 19.65
CA THR A 100 20.18 33.89 18.94
C THR A 100 21.22 34.90 18.48
N SER A 101 21.14 35.34 17.23
CA SER A 101 21.94 36.45 16.70
C SER A 101 21.10 37.37 15.81
N SER A 102 21.36 38.67 15.86
CA SER A 102 20.60 39.68 15.10
C SER A 102 20.81 39.58 13.59
N LYS A 103 21.91 38.99 13.12
CA LYS A 103 22.20 38.78 11.70
C LYS A 103 22.89 37.43 11.50
N PRO A 104 22.13 36.32 11.50
CA PRO A 104 22.71 35.00 11.33
C PRO A 104 23.19 34.83 9.87
N GLY A 105 24.41 34.32 9.69
CA GLY A 105 24.92 33.95 8.36
C GLY A 105 24.10 32.81 7.73
N ALA A 106 24.18 32.67 6.40
CA ALA A 106 23.41 31.66 5.65
C ALA A 106 23.63 30.23 6.19
N ASP A 107 24.88 29.87 6.50
CA ASP A 107 25.26 28.55 7.01
C ASP A 107 25.53 28.52 8.53
N SER A 108 25.06 29.54 9.25
CA SER A 108 25.23 29.60 10.70
C SER A 108 24.19 28.76 11.44
N SER A 109 24.61 28.10 12.52
CA SER A 109 23.74 27.45 13.52
C SER A 109 22.88 28.42 14.34
N LEU A 110 23.09 29.72 14.18
CA LEU A 110 22.41 30.77 14.94
C LEU A 110 21.04 31.11 14.35
N PHE A 111 20.08 31.38 15.22
CA PHE A 111 18.70 31.73 14.88
C PHE A 111 18.51 33.25 14.81
N SER A 112 17.65 33.67 13.88
CA SER A 112 17.09 35.03 13.85
C SER A 112 16.04 35.18 14.97
N PRO A 113 15.83 36.39 15.54
CA PRO A 113 14.79 36.62 16.54
C PRO A 113 13.38 36.16 16.11
N ASP A 114 13.06 36.28 14.82
CA ASP A 114 11.79 35.80 14.27
C ASP A 114 11.69 34.26 14.31
N GLN A 115 12.76 33.55 13.92
CA GLN A 115 12.83 32.09 14.00
C GLN A 115 12.74 31.58 15.43
N VAL A 116 13.33 32.30 16.39
CA VAL A 116 13.23 32.00 17.82
C VAL A 116 11.78 32.10 18.31
N SER A 117 11.05 33.13 17.86
CA SER A 117 9.62 33.28 18.17
C SER A 117 8.78 32.12 17.64
N HIS A 118 9.04 31.70 16.39
CA HIS A 118 8.39 30.53 15.79
C HIS A 118 8.72 29.24 16.54
N ALA A 119 9.99 29.00 16.86
CA ALA A 119 10.43 27.84 17.63
C ALA A 119 9.81 27.83 19.04
N ALA A 120 9.79 28.97 19.74
CA ALA A 120 9.16 29.09 21.06
C ALA A 120 7.67 28.76 21.01
N ARG A 121 6.94 29.25 20.00
CA ARG A 121 5.52 28.91 19.80
C ARG A 121 5.32 27.42 19.51
N PHE A 122 6.21 26.81 18.73
CA PHE A 122 6.19 25.38 18.46
C PHE A 122 6.34 24.58 19.74
N PHE A 123 7.45 24.76 20.49
CA PHE A 123 7.68 24.03 21.74
C PHE A 123 6.63 24.32 22.81
N ALA A 124 6.09 25.53 22.87
CA ALA A 124 5.00 25.86 23.79
C ALA A 124 3.74 25.02 23.51
N ARG A 125 3.40 24.83 22.23
CA ARG A 125 2.19 24.09 21.81
C ARG A 125 2.37 22.57 21.87
N THR A 126 3.58 22.08 21.64
CA THR A 126 3.89 20.65 21.58
C THR A 126 4.46 20.15 22.91
N PHE A 127 5.70 20.49 23.21
CA PHE A 127 6.43 19.94 24.33
C PHE A 127 5.92 20.44 25.69
N PHE A 128 5.92 21.76 25.91
CA PHE A 128 5.60 22.33 27.22
C PHE A 128 4.15 22.10 27.64
N ARG A 129 3.20 22.12 26.68
CA ARG A 129 1.80 21.77 26.93
C ARG A 129 1.64 20.34 27.47
N HIS A 130 2.50 19.43 27.02
CA HIS A 130 2.44 18.00 27.35
C HIS A 130 3.59 17.56 28.27
N HIS A 131 4.26 18.49 28.97
CA HIS A 131 5.41 18.18 29.84
C HIS A 131 5.11 17.08 30.86
N ARG A 132 3.94 17.11 31.51
CA ARG A 132 3.55 16.08 32.49
C ARG A 132 3.43 14.68 31.88
N LEU A 133 2.99 14.60 30.61
CA LEU A 133 2.90 13.33 29.89
C LEU A 133 4.30 12.78 29.63
N TYR A 134 5.21 13.61 29.11
CA TYR A 134 6.60 13.21 28.88
C TYR A 134 7.29 12.82 30.18
N ALA A 135 7.14 13.62 31.23
CA ALA A 135 7.65 13.28 32.55
C ALA A 135 7.13 11.91 33.01
N HIS A 136 5.84 11.64 32.90
CA HIS A 136 5.27 10.34 33.29
C HIS A 136 5.84 9.18 32.45
N VAL A 137 5.88 9.30 31.12
CA VAL A 137 6.37 8.25 30.21
C VAL A 137 7.82 7.87 30.49
N PHE A 138 8.67 8.85 30.80
CA PHE A 138 10.11 8.62 30.98
C PHE A 138 10.52 8.38 32.43
N SER A 139 9.73 8.79 33.43
CA SER A 139 10.07 8.60 34.86
C SER A 139 9.29 7.49 35.55
N ALA A 140 8.13 7.07 35.03
CA ALA A 140 7.37 5.99 35.64
C ALA A 140 7.94 4.63 35.23
N ASP A 141 8.35 3.84 36.21
CA ASP A 141 8.66 2.43 36.01
C ASP A 141 7.38 1.70 35.58
N GLN A 142 7.46 0.96 34.48
CA GLN A 142 6.36 0.12 34.01
C GLN A 142 6.55 -1.29 34.55
N GLU A 143 5.47 -1.89 35.07
CA GLU A 143 5.46 -3.30 35.46
C GLU A 143 5.56 -4.16 34.18
N LEU A 144 6.75 -4.68 33.91
CA LEU A 144 6.96 -5.66 32.84
C LEU A 144 6.52 -7.04 33.32
N THR A 145 5.54 -7.63 32.63
CA THR A 145 5.19 -9.04 32.83
C THR A 145 5.96 -9.88 31.81
N GLU A 146 6.98 -10.61 32.28
CA GLU A 146 7.70 -11.55 31.44
C GLU A 146 6.86 -12.81 31.19
N CYS A 147 6.30 -12.91 29.99
CA CYS A 147 5.61 -14.12 29.54
C CYS A 147 6.60 -15.02 28.81
N SER A 148 7.10 -16.08 29.46
CA SER A 148 7.86 -17.12 28.78
C SER A 148 6.95 -18.28 28.37
N ALA A 149 7.03 -18.70 27.11
CA ALA A 149 6.33 -19.86 26.60
C ALA A 149 7.37 -20.91 26.19
N SER A 150 7.35 -22.07 26.84
CA SER A 150 8.14 -23.22 26.42
C SER A 150 7.34 -23.97 25.36
N LEU A 151 7.73 -23.83 24.09
CA LEU A 151 7.15 -24.56 22.98
C LEU A 151 7.98 -25.82 22.75
N MET A 152 7.35 -26.98 22.91
CA MET A 152 7.94 -28.25 22.51
C MET A 152 7.79 -28.35 20.99
N VAL A 153 8.86 -28.02 20.26
CA VAL A 153 8.90 -28.20 18.80
C VAL A 153 9.20 -29.66 18.54
N GLU A 154 8.24 -30.39 17.96
CA GLU A 154 8.51 -31.74 17.49
C GLU A 154 9.60 -31.68 16.41
N THR A 155 10.65 -32.48 16.59
CA THR A 155 11.71 -32.57 15.58
C THR A 155 11.08 -33.23 14.36
N ALA A 156 11.08 -32.53 13.22
CA ALA A 156 10.63 -33.11 11.98
C ALA A 156 11.34 -34.45 11.77
N VAL A 157 10.58 -35.51 11.53
CA VAL A 157 11.15 -36.81 11.15
C VAL A 157 11.76 -36.62 9.77
N VAL A 158 13.05 -36.29 9.74
CA VAL A 158 13.81 -36.21 8.50
C VAL A 158 14.03 -37.66 8.06
N PRO A 159 13.56 -38.07 6.87
CA PRO A 159 13.86 -39.40 6.35
C PRO A 159 15.37 -39.60 6.26
N SER A 160 15.82 -40.85 6.36
CA SER A 160 17.25 -41.17 6.27
C SER A 160 17.80 -40.65 4.93
N PHE A 161 19.08 -40.25 4.91
CA PHE A 161 19.74 -39.85 3.67
C PHE A 161 19.70 -40.95 2.59
N GLU A 162 19.55 -42.21 2.99
CA GLU A 162 19.37 -43.35 2.08
C GLU A 162 18.01 -43.36 1.36
N GLU A 163 17.00 -42.71 1.93
CA GLU A 163 15.66 -42.54 1.34
C GLU A 163 15.56 -41.24 0.52
N ALA A 164 16.60 -40.41 0.51
CA ALA A 164 16.63 -39.17 -0.24
C ALA A 164 16.74 -39.47 -1.74
N MET A 165 15.81 -38.91 -2.52
CA MET A 165 15.85 -38.99 -3.97
C MET A 165 17.11 -38.27 -4.51
N PRO A 166 17.85 -38.85 -5.46
CA PRO A 166 18.94 -38.17 -6.14
C PRO A 166 18.49 -36.84 -6.73
N GLU A 167 19.33 -35.81 -6.67
CA GLU A 167 18.98 -34.44 -7.07
C GLU A 167 18.44 -34.35 -8.51
N ALA A 168 18.98 -35.17 -9.43
CA ALA A 168 18.53 -35.21 -10.82
C ALA A 168 17.09 -35.74 -10.97
N GLU A 169 16.70 -36.73 -10.15
CA GLU A 169 15.35 -37.30 -10.15
C GLU A 169 14.36 -36.34 -9.49
N TRP A 170 14.78 -35.65 -8.43
CA TRP A 170 13.96 -34.63 -7.77
C TRP A 170 13.71 -33.42 -8.69
N GLN A 171 14.73 -32.93 -9.39
CA GLN A 171 14.56 -31.86 -10.37
C GLN A 171 13.65 -32.30 -11.54
N ALA A 172 13.71 -33.58 -11.94
CA ALA A 172 12.83 -34.13 -12.95
C ALA A 172 11.37 -34.24 -12.47
N SER A 173 11.13 -34.60 -11.20
CA SER A 173 9.78 -34.66 -10.62
C SER A 173 9.15 -33.27 -10.52
N ILE A 174 9.91 -32.26 -10.04
CA ILE A 174 9.46 -30.87 -9.97
C ILE A 174 9.12 -30.33 -11.36
N LYS A 175 9.98 -30.61 -12.36
CA LYS A 175 9.71 -30.20 -13.74
C LYS A 175 8.48 -30.91 -14.31
N GLY A 176 8.29 -32.19 -14.01
CA GLY A 176 7.11 -32.95 -14.40
C GLY A 176 5.82 -32.40 -13.80
N GLU A 177 5.83 -32.06 -12.51
CA GLU A 177 4.70 -31.44 -11.83
C GLU A 177 4.38 -30.06 -12.39
N LEU A 178 5.39 -29.22 -12.65
CA LEU A 178 5.18 -27.91 -13.28
C LEU A 178 4.56 -28.03 -14.67
N LEU A 179 5.06 -28.96 -15.50
CA LEU A 179 4.48 -29.23 -16.81
C LEU A 179 3.05 -29.77 -16.72
N ALA A 180 2.74 -30.60 -15.71
CA ALA A 180 1.39 -31.09 -15.46
C ALA A 180 0.43 -29.95 -15.06
N VAL A 181 0.88 -29.02 -14.22
CA VAL A 181 0.11 -27.82 -13.85
C VAL A 181 -0.10 -26.91 -15.05
N GLU A 182 0.93 -26.66 -15.85
CA GLU A 182 0.82 -25.84 -17.07
C GLU A 182 -0.13 -26.45 -18.09
N THR A 183 -0.04 -27.76 -18.34
CA THR A 183 -0.93 -28.48 -19.26
C THR A 183 -2.37 -28.52 -18.75
N ALA A 184 -2.59 -28.73 -17.45
CA ALA A 184 -3.92 -28.65 -16.84
C ALA A 184 -4.52 -27.24 -16.95
N ALA A 185 -3.72 -26.19 -16.76
CA ALA A 185 -4.15 -24.81 -16.93
C ALA A 185 -4.51 -24.50 -18.39
N GLN A 186 -3.71 -24.98 -19.36
CA GLN A 186 -4.00 -24.84 -20.78
C GLN A 186 -5.27 -25.58 -21.19
N GLN A 187 -5.48 -26.80 -20.70
CA GLN A 187 -6.70 -27.57 -20.95
C GLN A 187 -7.94 -26.91 -20.33
N ALA A 188 -7.82 -26.37 -19.12
CA ALA A 188 -8.90 -25.62 -18.47
C ALA A 188 -9.25 -24.34 -19.26
N ALA A 189 -8.24 -23.62 -19.76
CA ALA A 189 -8.45 -22.43 -20.58
C ALA A 189 -9.12 -22.77 -21.93
N GLN A 190 -8.71 -23.87 -22.58
CA GLN A 190 -9.35 -24.35 -23.80
C GLN A 190 -10.79 -24.80 -23.57
N ALA A 191 -11.07 -25.49 -22.45
CA ALA A 191 -12.42 -25.89 -22.08
C ALA A 191 -13.32 -24.68 -21.77
N GLN A 192 -12.78 -23.64 -21.10
CA GLN A 192 -13.48 -22.38 -20.86
C GLN A 192 -13.77 -21.62 -22.16
N ALA A 193 -12.81 -21.56 -23.08
CA ALA A 193 -13.00 -20.94 -24.39
C ALA A 193 -14.06 -21.67 -25.22
N ALA A 194 -14.00 -23.01 -25.29
CA ALA A 194 -15.01 -23.81 -25.98
C ALA A 194 -16.40 -23.67 -25.34
N ALA A 195 -16.49 -23.59 -24.01
CA ALA A 195 -17.74 -23.34 -23.31
C ALA A 195 -18.29 -21.93 -23.57
N ALA A 196 -17.42 -20.91 -23.66
CA ALA A 196 -17.82 -19.54 -24.01
C ALA A 196 -18.32 -19.44 -25.45
N GLU A 197 -17.65 -20.09 -26.41
CA GLU A 197 -18.09 -20.17 -27.81
C GLU A 197 -19.42 -20.91 -27.93
N ALA A 198 -19.58 -22.03 -27.24
CA ALA A 198 -20.86 -22.77 -27.20
C ALA A 198 -21.99 -21.95 -26.57
N ALA A 199 -21.70 -21.16 -25.52
CA ALA A 199 -22.67 -20.27 -24.90
C ALA A 199 -23.07 -19.11 -25.83
N LEU A 200 -22.13 -18.56 -26.61
CA LEU A 200 -22.41 -17.55 -27.62
C LEU A 200 -23.31 -18.11 -28.72
N GLN A 201 -22.97 -19.28 -29.26
CA GLN A 201 -23.78 -19.97 -30.27
C GLN A 201 -25.18 -20.33 -29.76
N ALA A 202 -25.30 -20.76 -28.50
CA ALA A 202 -26.59 -21.04 -27.88
C ALA A 202 -27.44 -19.76 -27.71
N SER A 203 -26.81 -18.64 -27.33
CA SER A 203 -27.47 -17.34 -27.24
C SER A 203 -27.94 -16.84 -28.61
N GLU A 204 -27.10 -16.94 -29.63
CA GLU A 204 -27.46 -16.57 -31.01
C GLU A 204 -28.59 -17.45 -31.56
N ALA A 205 -28.57 -18.76 -31.29
CA ALA A 205 -29.63 -19.68 -31.67
C ALA A 205 -30.95 -19.37 -30.94
N ALA A 206 -30.90 -19.00 -29.66
CA ALA A 206 -32.07 -18.58 -28.89
C ALA A 206 -32.67 -17.27 -29.44
N GLN A 207 -31.84 -16.28 -29.76
CA GLN A 207 -32.27 -15.03 -30.38
C GLN A 207 -32.90 -15.27 -31.76
N ALA A 208 -32.30 -16.14 -32.58
CA ALA A 208 -32.86 -16.51 -33.88
C ALA A 208 -34.21 -17.24 -33.75
N ALA A 209 -34.35 -18.13 -32.76
CA ALA A 209 -35.60 -18.83 -32.47
C ALA A 209 -36.70 -17.88 -31.99
N GLU A 210 -36.36 -16.92 -31.13
CA GLU A 210 -37.29 -15.88 -30.66
C GLU A 210 -37.71 -14.95 -31.80
N ALA A 211 -36.78 -14.50 -32.64
CA ALA A 211 -37.07 -13.70 -33.83
C ALA A 211 -37.98 -14.46 -34.82
N ALA A 212 -37.75 -15.77 -35.01
CA ALA A 212 -38.62 -16.60 -35.83
C ALA A 212 -40.02 -16.77 -35.23
N ARG A 213 -40.14 -16.86 -33.90
CA ARG A 213 -41.43 -16.90 -33.20
C ARG A 213 -42.19 -15.59 -33.39
N LEU A 214 -41.55 -14.45 -33.15
CA LEU A 214 -42.14 -13.12 -33.35
C LEU A 214 -42.55 -12.90 -34.81
N ARG A 215 -41.73 -13.32 -35.78
CA ARG A 215 -42.05 -13.24 -37.22
C ARG A 215 -43.28 -14.09 -37.57
N LYS A 216 -43.41 -15.30 -36.99
CA LYS A 216 -44.62 -16.13 -37.16
C LYS A 216 -45.86 -15.49 -36.53
N GLU A 217 -45.73 -14.88 -35.36
CA GLU A 217 -46.83 -14.16 -34.71
C GLU A 217 -47.26 -12.92 -35.49
N GLN A 218 -46.32 -12.17 -36.08
CA GLN A 218 -46.62 -11.04 -36.98
C GLN A 218 -47.36 -11.50 -38.23
N LEU A 219 -46.95 -12.60 -38.84
CA LEU A 219 -47.65 -13.21 -39.98
C LEU A 219 -49.02 -13.81 -39.61
N ALA A 220 -49.27 -14.13 -38.34
CA ALA A 220 -50.57 -14.64 -37.88
C ALA A 220 -51.59 -13.53 -37.58
N LYS A 221 -51.12 -12.30 -37.32
CA LYS A 221 -52.01 -11.13 -37.15
C LYS A 221 -52.65 -10.77 -38.49
N LYS A 222 -53.96 -10.57 -38.50
CA LYS A 222 -54.70 -10.16 -39.71
C LYS A 222 -54.38 -8.68 -40.01
N PRO A 223 -53.95 -8.34 -41.24
CA PRO A 223 -53.61 -6.96 -41.60
C PRO A 223 -54.87 -6.08 -41.58
N ALA A 224 -54.73 -4.85 -41.07
CA ALA A 224 -55.84 -3.88 -41.00
C ALA A 224 -55.80 -2.87 -42.15
N THR A 225 -54.65 -2.72 -42.82
CA THR A 225 -54.44 -1.80 -43.95
C THR A 225 -54.05 -2.52 -45.25
N LEU A 226 -54.25 -1.85 -46.39
CA LEU A 226 -53.99 -2.43 -47.72
C LEU A 226 -52.48 -2.62 -47.99
N GLU A 227 -51.65 -1.75 -47.43
CA GLU A 227 -50.18 -1.82 -47.52
C GLU A 227 -49.64 -3.04 -46.75
N GLU A 228 -50.13 -3.29 -45.54
CA GLU A 228 -49.79 -4.47 -44.73
C GLU A 228 -50.22 -5.79 -45.39
N ALA A 229 -51.33 -5.79 -46.15
CA ALA A 229 -51.80 -6.97 -46.86
C ALA A 229 -50.90 -7.37 -48.05
N ILE A 230 -50.29 -6.38 -48.72
CA ILE A 230 -49.33 -6.61 -49.80
C ILE A 230 -48.03 -7.17 -49.20
N GLU A 231 -47.55 -6.61 -48.10
CA GLU A 231 -46.34 -7.09 -47.41
C GLU A 231 -46.49 -8.54 -46.92
N HIS A 232 -47.67 -8.90 -46.42
CA HIS A 232 -47.96 -10.27 -45.98
C HIS A 232 -47.93 -11.29 -47.15
N LEU A 233 -48.54 -10.94 -48.29
CA LEU A 233 -48.54 -11.77 -49.49
C LEU A 233 -47.13 -11.96 -50.07
N VAL A 234 -46.34 -10.89 -50.10
CA VAL A 234 -44.94 -10.94 -50.55
C VAL A 234 -44.09 -11.77 -49.58
N GLY A 235 -44.29 -11.59 -48.27
CA GLY A 235 -43.62 -12.38 -47.23
C GLY A 235 -43.92 -13.88 -47.34
N ALA A 236 -45.17 -14.26 -47.53
CA ALA A 236 -45.57 -15.66 -47.71
C ALA A 236 -44.97 -16.31 -48.96
N ARG A 237 -44.91 -15.57 -50.07
CA ARG A 237 -44.28 -16.03 -51.31
C ARG A 237 -42.77 -16.21 -51.15
N LEU A 238 -42.09 -15.27 -50.51
CA LEU A 238 -40.65 -15.37 -50.23
C LEU A 238 -40.30 -16.56 -49.33
N GLU A 239 -41.10 -16.87 -48.31
CA GLU A 239 -40.86 -18.07 -47.48
C GLU A 239 -41.03 -19.37 -48.28
N SER A 240 -41.99 -19.42 -49.21
CA SER A 240 -42.18 -20.59 -50.08
C SER A 240 -40.99 -20.80 -51.03
N GLU A 241 -40.45 -19.72 -51.61
CA GLU A 241 -39.27 -19.77 -52.47
C GLU A 241 -38.02 -20.13 -51.68
N LYS A 242 -37.86 -19.56 -50.47
CA LYS A 242 -36.75 -19.88 -49.57
C LYS A 242 -36.78 -21.35 -49.12
N ALA A 243 -37.96 -21.89 -48.83
CA ALA A 243 -38.13 -23.30 -48.49
C ALA A 243 -37.75 -24.21 -49.66
N ALA A 244 -38.21 -23.90 -50.89
CA ALA A 244 -37.86 -24.64 -52.09
C ALA A 244 -36.34 -24.62 -52.35
N LEU A 245 -35.71 -23.44 -52.26
CA LEU A 245 -34.28 -23.29 -52.45
C LEU A 245 -33.46 -24.07 -51.40
N SER A 246 -33.88 -24.03 -50.12
CA SER A 246 -33.20 -24.76 -49.05
C SER A 246 -33.27 -26.29 -49.22
N ALA A 247 -34.37 -26.81 -49.78
CA ALA A 247 -34.51 -28.21 -50.12
C ALA A 247 -33.57 -28.60 -51.27
N GLU A 248 -33.48 -27.78 -52.31
CA GLU A 248 -32.55 -27.98 -53.42
C GLU A 248 -31.08 -27.97 -52.98
N TYR A 249 -30.70 -27.12 -52.02
CA TYR A 249 -29.34 -27.09 -51.48
C TYR A 249 -29.01 -28.34 -50.66
N ARG A 250 -29.93 -28.82 -49.82
CA ARG A 250 -29.76 -30.07 -49.06
C ARG A 250 -29.64 -31.28 -49.99
N ASP A 251 -30.45 -31.35 -51.04
CA ASP A 251 -30.39 -32.43 -52.04
C ASP A 251 -29.06 -32.44 -52.81
N LYS A 252 -28.44 -31.26 -53.03
CA LYS A 252 -27.12 -31.13 -53.66
C LYS A 252 -25.98 -31.54 -52.73
N GLU A 253 -26.08 -31.29 -51.43
CA GLU A 253 -25.08 -31.73 -50.43
C GLU A 253 -25.08 -33.25 -50.24
N VAL A 254 -26.25 -33.91 -50.32
CA VAL A 254 -26.37 -35.37 -50.20
C VAL A 254 -25.87 -36.12 -51.44
N ARG A 255 -25.89 -35.47 -52.62
CA ARG A 255 -25.41 -36.06 -53.88
C ARG A 255 -23.90 -35.89 -54.13
N ARG A 256 -23.19 -35.18 -53.26
CA ARG A 256 -21.74 -34.93 -53.36
C ARG A 256 -20.97 -35.88 -52.46
#